data_AF-V7BXW2-F1
#
_entry.id   AF-V7BXW2-F1
#
_cell.length_a   1.000
_cell.length_b   1.000
_cell.length_c   1.000
_cell.angle_alpha   90.00
_cell.angle_beta   90.00
_cell.angle_gamma   90.00
#
_symmetry.space_group_name_H-M   'P 1'
#
loop_
_entity.id
_entity.type
_entity.pdbx_description
1 polymer ?
#
loop_
_entity_poly.entity_id
_entity_poly.type
_entity_poly.pdbx_seq_one_letter_code
_entity_poly.pdbx_strand_id
1 'polypeptide(L)'
;MRRRATDFRRPVRRKVPDAFWWALCCAVILLFVYILSKGNKIESRPALSKKTYKHDKIMEGLNITEEMLNSNSVARQLNDQISLAKAFVVIAKESNNLQFAWELSAQIHNSQMLLSNAATRRVPLTTRETERAIRDMALLLYQAQQLHYDSATMIMRFKAKIQALEEQMNSVTEKSSKYGQIAAEEVPKSLYCLGVRLTREWFRNFNLQKKLKDDRQMEMKLKDNNLYHFCVFSDNILATSVVVNSTAVNSKNPNMVVFHLVTDEINYAAMKAWFAVNDFHGVTVEVQKFEDFTWLNASYVPVLKQLQDSEIQSYYFSGNSDDGRTPIKFRNPKYLSMLNHLRFYIPEVFPALKKVVFLDDDVVVQKDLSGLFSIDLKGNVNGAVETCMETFHRYHKYLNYSHPLIRAQFDPDACGWAFGMNVFDLVEWRKKNVTGIYHHWQEKNVDRTLWKLGTLPPGLLTFYGLTQPLDPSWHVLGFGYTNVDPQLIERGAVLHFNGNSKPWLKIGIEKYKPLWEKYVEYSHPLLQQCNFH
;
A
#
# COMPACT_ATOMS: atom_id res chain seq x y z
N MET A 1 -40.04 -35.13 23.79
CA MET A 1 -40.39 -34.16 24.86
C MET A 1 -39.54 -32.91 24.68
N ARG A 2 -40.18 -31.78 24.34
CA ARG A 2 -39.56 -30.44 24.25
C ARG A 2 -39.32 -29.87 25.66
N ARG A 3 -38.09 -29.49 25.99
CA ARG A 3 -37.74 -28.54 27.08
C ARG A 3 -36.59 -27.66 26.58
N ARG A 4 -36.95 -26.48 26.05
CA ARG A 4 -36.68 -25.12 26.59
C ARG A 4 -35.19 -24.78 26.72
N ALA A 5 -34.74 -23.90 25.83
CA ALA A 5 -33.53 -23.10 25.96
C ALA A 5 -33.70 -22.09 27.11
N THR A 6 -32.65 -21.92 27.91
CA THR A 6 -32.55 -20.94 28.98
C THR A 6 -32.12 -19.58 28.44
N ASP A 7 -32.83 -18.56 28.90
CA ASP A 7 -32.74 -17.14 28.52
C ASP A 7 -31.36 -16.52 28.79
N PHE A 8 -30.80 -15.86 27.77
CA PHE A 8 -29.79 -14.83 27.95
C PHE A 8 -30.46 -13.56 28.51
N ARG A 9 -30.29 -13.32 29.82
CA ARG A 9 -30.64 -12.05 30.47
C ARG A 9 -29.89 -10.89 29.81
N ARG A 10 -30.63 -9.99 29.17
CA ARG A 10 -30.16 -8.65 28.79
C ARG A 10 -29.79 -7.85 30.05
N PRO A 11 -28.70 -7.07 30.05
CA PRO A 11 -28.38 -6.21 31.17
C PRO A 11 -29.42 -5.09 31.29
N VAL A 12 -29.79 -4.78 32.54
CA VAL A 12 -30.74 -3.76 32.94
C VAL A 12 -30.30 -2.39 32.40
N ARG A 13 -31.05 -1.85 31.43
CA ARG A 13 -30.97 -0.44 31.05
C ARG A 13 -31.33 0.39 32.28
N ARG A 14 -30.35 1.04 32.91
CA ARG A 14 -30.62 2.14 33.84
C ARG A 14 -31.49 3.15 33.11
N LYS A 15 -32.74 3.32 33.55
CA LYS A 15 -33.63 4.39 33.08
C LYS A 15 -33.03 5.70 33.53
N VAL A 16 -32.23 6.28 32.67
CA VAL A 16 -31.80 7.67 32.76
C VAL A 16 -33.08 8.53 32.59
N PRO A 17 -33.42 9.42 33.53
CA PRO A 17 -34.68 10.16 33.50
C PRO A 17 -34.82 10.93 32.18
N ASP A 18 -36.04 11.05 31.64
CA ASP A 18 -36.27 11.80 30.39
C ASP A 18 -35.73 13.23 30.48
N ALA A 19 -35.71 13.83 31.68
CA ALA A 19 -35.06 15.11 31.95
C ALA A 19 -33.56 15.15 31.60
N PHE A 20 -32.83 14.04 31.76
CA PHE A 20 -31.43 13.94 31.33
C PHE A 20 -31.31 13.81 29.82
N TRP A 21 -32.23 13.11 29.14
CA TRP A 21 -32.27 13.08 27.67
C TRP A 21 -32.65 14.45 27.08
N TRP A 22 -33.56 15.18 27.72
CA TRP A 22 -33.88 16.57 27.36
C TRP A 22 -32.71 17.50 27.64
N ALA A 23 -32.02 17.37 28.78
CA ALA A 23 -30.82 18.16 29.08
C ALA A 23 -29.66 17.83 28.13
N LEU A 24 -29.48 16.56 27.76
CA LEU A 24 -28.47 16.11 26.80
C LEU A 24 -28.82 16.60 25.39
N CYS A 25 -30.08 16.55 24.97
CA CYS A 25 -30.54 17.12 23.69
C CYS A 25 -30.36 18.64 23.68
N CYS A 26 -30.72 19.35 24.75
CA CYS A 26 -30.47 20.80 24.86
C CYS A 26 -28.98 21.11 24.86
N ALA A 27 -28.15 20.31 25.53
CA ALA A 27 -26.70 20.46 25.52
C ALA A 27 -26.11 20.17 24.14
N VAL A 28 -26.60 19.16 23.42
CA VAL A 28 -26.18 18.84 22.05
C VAL A 28 -26.65 19.92 21.08
N ILE A 29 -27.85 20.46 21.24
CA ILE A 29 -28.35 21.59 20.42
C ILE A 29 -27.54 22.85 20.72
N LEU A 30 -27.24 23.15 21.99
CA LEU A 30 -26.38 24.27 22.37
C LEU A 30 -24.94 24.06 21.89
N LEU A 31 -24.43 22.82 21.89
CA LEU A 31 -23.13 22.47 21.34
C LEU A 31 -23.15 22.59 19.81
N PHE A 32 -24.24 22.23 19.15
CA PHE A 32 -24.41 22.35 17.70
C PHE A 32 -24.57 23.81 17.28
N VAL A 33 -25.30 24.62 18.06
CA VAL A 33 -25.37 26.09 17.90
C VAL A 33 -24.02 26.72 18.22
N TYR A 34 -23.29 26.23 19.22
CA TYR A 34 -21.94 26.70 19.54
C TYR A 34 -20.94 26.32 18.44
N ILE A 35 -21.02 25.11 17.88
CA ILE A 35 -20.20 24.63 16.77
C ILE A 35 -20.59 25.34 15.47
N LEU A 36 -21.86 25.67 15.23
CA LEU A 36 -22.29 26.52 14.12
C LEU A 36 -21.84 27.98 14.32
N SER A 37 -21.84 28.47 15.56
CA SER A 37 -21.35 29.82 15.89
C SER A 37 -19.82 29.92 15.81
N LYS A 38 -19.10 28.82 16.09
CA LYS A 38 -17.65 28.69 15.91
C LYS A 38 -17.25 28.26 14.50
N GLY A 39 -18.14 27.62 13.76
CA GLY A 39 -17.96 27.14 12.38
C GLY A 39 -17.86 28.25 11.35
N ASN A 40 -18.15 29.49 11.74
CA ASN A 40 -17.82 30.68 10.96
C ASN A 40 -16.45 31.29 11.27
N LYS A 41 -15.61 30.65 12.09
CA LYS A 41 -14.17 30.91 12.09
C LYS A 41 -13.47 29.97 11.11
N ILE A 42 -13.76 30.21 9.84
CA ILE A 42 -12.81 29.93 8.77
C ILE A 42 -11.55 30.69 9.17
N GLU A 43 -10.46 29.97 9.42
CA GLU A 43 -9.13 30.54 9.38
C GLU A 43 -9.00 31.21 8.01
N SER A 44 -9.19 32.52 8.01
CA SER A 44 -8.96 33.33 6.85
C SER A 44 -7.50 33.10 6.46
N ARG A 45 -7.27 32.39 5.36
CA ARG A 45 -6.14 32.70 4.46
C ARG A 45 -5.95 34.22 4.53
N PRO A 46 -4.72 34.73 4.71
CA PRO A 46 -4.53 36.16 4.93
C PRO A 46 -5.36 36.87 3.90
N ALA A 47 -6.42 37.54 4.38
CA ALA A 47 -7.30 38.27 3.51
C ALA A 47 -6.34 39.19 2.78
N LEU A 48 -6.24 38.99 1.46
CA LEU A 48 -5.58 39.90 0.54
C LEU A 48 -5.97 41.27 1.07
N SER A 49 -4.98 41.96 1.64
CA SER A 49 -5.19 43.09 2.54
C SER A 49 -6.45 43.80 2.12
N LYS A 50 -7.49 43.79 2.97
CA LYS A 50 -8.50 44.83 2.88
C LYS A 50 -7.71 46.09 3.15
N LYS A 51 -7.06 46.61 2.11
CA LYS A 51 -6.87 48.02 1.91
C LYS A 51 -8.29 48.51 2.07
N THR A 52 -8.57 48.99 3.28
CA THR A 52 -9.39 50.17 3.43
C THR A 52 -8.78 51.13 2.41
N TYR A 53 -9.35 51.13 1.20
CA TYR A 53 -9.32 52.31 0.39
C TYR A 53 -10.03 53.31 1.31
N LYS A 54 -9.23 54.00 2.14
CA LYS A 54 -9.52 55.37 2.47
C LYS A 54 -10.06 55.94 1.17
N HIS A 55 -11.26 56.50 1.23
CA HIS A 55 -11.71 57.46 0.24
C HIS A 55 -10.71 58.62 0.24
N ASP A 56 -9.47 58.37 -0.20
CA ASP A 56 -8.56 59.35 -0.72
C ASP A 56 -9.19 59.73 -2.04
N LYS A 57 -10.12 60.70 -2.01
CA LYS A 57 -10.42 61.69 -3.05
C LYS A 57 -9.98 61.36 -4.49
N ILE A 58 -10.27 60.16 -4.97
CA ILE A 58 -9.94 59.67 -6.30
C ILE A 58 -11.16 58.87 -6.72
N MET A 59 -11.92 59.44 -7.66
CA MET A 59 -13.08 58.92 -8.41
C MET A 59 -14.40 59.71 -8.21
N GLU A 60 -14.33 61.04 -8.27
CA GLU A 60 -15.44 61.84 -8.84
C GLU A 60 -15.27 61.87 -10.38
N GLY A 61 -15.35 60.70 -11.01
CA GLY A 61 -15.19 60.55 -12.45
C GLY A 61 -15.28 59.07 -12.87
N LEU A 62 -16.18 58.80 -13.81
CA LEU A 62 -16.50 57.50 -14.43
C LEU A 62 -16.70 56.30 -13.48
N ASN A 63 -17.96 55.95 -13.21
CA ASN A 63 -18.31 54.74 -12.48
C ASN A 63 -18.13 53.50 -13.38
N ILE A 64 -16.93 52.93 -13.40
CA ILE A 64 -16.55 51.77 -14.23
C ILE A 64 -17.54 50.60 -14.09
N THR A 65 -18.08 50.38 -12.88
CA THR A 65 -19.06 49.31 -12.63
C THR A 65 -20.37 49.54 -13.39
N GLU A 66 -20.83 50.78 -13.45
CA GLU A 66 -22.05 51.17 -14.17
C GLU A 66 -21.84 51.13 -15.70
N GLU A 67 -20.66 51.53 -16.15
CA GLU A 67 -20.27 51.45 -17.56
C GLU A 67 -20.13 50.00 -18.05
N MET A 68 -19.71 49.07 -17.20
CA MET A 68 -19.68 47.63 -17.52
C MET A 68 -21.08 46.99 -17.52
N LEU A 69 -22.04 47.53 -16.76
CA LEU A 69 -23.41 47.03 -16.70
C LEU A 69 -24.30 47.59 -17.82
N ASN A 70 -23.97 48.77 -18.36
CA ASN A 70 -24.70 49.41 -19.45
C ASN A 70 -24.51 48.66 -20.78
N SER A 71 -25.60 48.28 -21.44
CA SER A 71 -25.58 47.60 -22.75
C SER A 71 -25.10 48.49 -23.89
N ASN A 72 -25.23 49.81 -23.75
CA ASN A 72 -24.84 50.79 -24.77
C ASN A 72 -23.42 51.34 -24.55
N SER A 73 -22.67 50.76 -23.60
CA SER A 73 -21.30 51.14 -23.30
C SER A 73 -20.33 50.61 -24.36
N VAL A 74 -19.60 51.53 -24.98
CA VAL A 74 -18.51 51.24 -25.91
C VAL A 74 -17.36 50.53 -25.21
N ALA A 75 -17.08 50.88 -23.94
CA ALA A 75 -16.04 50.24 -23.16
C ALA A 75 -16.37 48.76 -22.88
N ARG A 76 -17.64 48.46 -22.58
CA ARG A 76 -18.12 47.07 -22.45
C ARG A 76 -17.96 46.31 -23.77
N GLN A 77 -18.43 46.89 -24.88
CA GLN A 77 -18.34 46.27 -26.20
C GLN A 77 -16.88 45.92 -26.57
N LEU A 78 -15.94 46.84 -26.36
CA LEU A 78 -14.52 46.58 -26.59
C LEU A 78 -13.97 45.48 -25.68
N ASN A 79 -14.38 45.44 -24.41
CA ASN A 79 -13.95 44.41 -23.48
C ASN A 79 -14.48 43.01 -23.85
N ASP A 80 -15.74 42.94 -24.32
CA ASP A 80 -16.35 41.71 -24.82
C ASP A 80 -15.62 41.22 -26.08
N GLN A 81 -15.32 42.11 -27.03
CA GLN A 81 -14.53 41.78 -28.22
C GLN A 81 -13.10 41.33 -27.89
N ILE A 82 -12.42 41.99 -26.94
CA ILE A 82 -11.09 41.58 -26.45
C ILE A 82 -11.16 40.18 -25.85
N SER A 83 -12.19 39.90 -25.05
CA SER A 83 -12.35 38.60 -24.39
C SER A 83 -12.51 37.47 -25.42
N LEU A 84 -13.34 37.70 -26.45
CA LEU A 84 -13.51 36.75 -27.55
C LEU A 84 -12.23 36.61 -28.39
N ALA A 85 -11.57 37.72 -28.74
CA ALA A 85 -10.33 37.72 -29.51
C ALA A 85 -9.21 36.96 -28.78
N LYS A 86 -9.09 37.10 -27.46
CA LYS A 86 -8.13 36.34 -26.64
C LYS A 86 -8.35 34.83 -26.75
N ALA A 87 -9.61 34.37 -26.78
CA ALA A 87 -9.91 32.96 -27.03
C ALA A 87 -9.42 32.53 -28.42
N PHE A 88 -9.68 33.32 -29.45
CA PHE A 88 -9.24 33.02 -30.83
C PHE A 88 -7.73 33.06 -31.02
N VAL A 89 -6.98 33.88 -30.27
CA VAL A 89 -5.50 33.84 -30.27
C VAL A 89 -4.99 32.46 -29.87
N VAL A 90 -5.60 31.84 -28.84
CA VAL A 90 -5.23 30.49 -28.42
C VAL A 90 -5.55 29.47 -29.52
N ILE A 91 -6.73 29.59 -30.15
CA ILE A 91 -7.14 28.69 -31.25
C ILE A 91 -6.20 28.81 -32.45
N ALA A 92 -5.84 30.04 -32.83
CA ALA A 92 -4.96 30.31 -33.96
C ALA A 92 -3.56 29.74 -33.74
N LYS A 93 -2.98 29.90 -32.53
CA LYS A 93 -1.69 29.30 -32.16
C LYS A 93 -1.73 27.77 -32.23
N GLU A 94 -2.76 27.16 -31.68
CA GLU A 94 -2.95 25.70 -31.72
C GLU A 94 -3.15 25.16 -33.14
N SER A 95 -3.74 25.95 -34.02
CA SER A 95 -3.93 25.62 -35.45
C SER A 95 -2.71 25.98 -36.31
N ASN A 96 -1.58 26.36 -35.69
CA ASN A 96 -0.35 26.81 -36.34
C ASN A 96 -0.53 28.03 -37.26
N ASN A 97 -1.58 28.82 -37.07
CA ASN A 97 -1.81 30.09 -37.76
C ASN A 97 -1.24 31.25 -36.92
N LEU A 98 0.09 31.28 -36.84
CA LEU A 98 0.81 32.25 -36.01
C LEU A 98 0.62 33.70 -36.49
N GLN A 99 0.43 33.89 -37.80
CA GLN A 99 0.18 35.19 -38.40
C GLN A 99 -1.13 35.79 -37.91
N PHE A 100 -2.22 35.03 -37.99
CA PHE A 100 -3.53 35.48 -37.51
C PHE A 100 -3.57 35.66 -35.98
N ALA A 101 -2.86 34.80 -35.24
CA ALA A 101 -2.69 34.98 -33.79
C ALA A 101 -1.99 36.31 -33.45
N TRP A 102 -1.01 36.71 -34.26
CA TRP A 102 -0.32 37.98 -34.12
C TRP A 102 -1.22 39.17 -34.45
N GLU A 103 -1.99 39.11 -35.54
CA GLU A 103 -2.96 40.13 -35.94
C GLU A 103 -4.02 40.37 -34.85
N LEU A 104 -4.62 39.30 -34.32
CA LEU A 104 -5.53 39.38 -33.17
C LEU A 104 -4.85 39.99 -31.94
N SER A 105 -3.62 39.58 -31.63
CA SER A 105 -2.87 40.10 -30.47
C SER A 105 -2.57 41.60 -30.60
N ALA A 106 -2.21 42.05 -31.79
CA ALA A 106 -1.98 43.46 -32.09
C ALA A 106 -3.26 44.29 -31.91
N GLN A 107 -4.39 43.78 -32.41
CA GLN A 107 -5.68 44.47 -32.27
C GLN A 107 -6.23 44.47 -30.85
N ILE A 108 -5.97 43.41 -30.07
CA ILE A 108 -6.24 43.37 -28.63
C ILE A 108 -5.46 44.48 -27.93
N HIS A 109 -4.17 44.60 -28.23
CA HIS A 109 -3.31 45.63 -27.62
C HIS A 109 -3.81 47.04 -27.94
N ASN A 110 -4.17 47.32 -29.20
CA ASN A 110 -4.76 48.59 -29.62
C ASN A 110 -6.05 48.91 -28.83
N SER A 111 -6.95 47.94 -28.72
CA SER A 111 -8.21 48.08 -27.97
C SER A 111 -7.99 48.29 -26.46
N GLN A 112 -7.00 47.62 -25.87
CA GLN A 112 -6.61 47.81 -24.46
C GLN A 112 -6.02 49.19 -24.21
N MET A 113 -5.23 49.73 -25.15
CA MET A 113 -4.69 51.09 -25.06
C MET A 113 -5.80 52.14 -25.05
N LEU A 114 -6.86 51.96 -25.84
CA LEU A 114 -8.03 52.85 -25.82
C LEU A 114 -8.76 52.81 -24.46
N LEU A 115 -8.99 51.62 -23.91
CA LEU A 115 -9.59 51.45 -22.58
C LEU A 115 -8.72 52.09 -21.49
N SER A 116 -7.40 51.90 -21.55
CA SER A 116 -6.44 52.50 -20.61
C SER A 116 -6.43 54.02 -20.69
N ASN A 117 -6.48 54.59 -21.90
CA ASN A 117 -6.55 56.03 -22.11
C ASN A 117 -7.84 56.64 -21.57
N ALA A 118 -8.98 55.97 -21.77
CA ALA A 118 -10.26 56.41 -21.21
C ALA A 118 -10.26 56.38 -19.68
N ALA A 119 -9.75 55.30 -19.07
CA ALA A 119 -9.61 55.18 -17.63
C ALA A 119 -8.71 56.29 -17.04
N THR A 120 -7.63 56.65 -17.76
CA THR A 120 -6.71 57.73 -17.35
C THR A 120 -7.37 59.11 -17.45
N ARG A 121 -8.18 59.34 -18.51
CA ARG A 121 -8.90 60.61 -18.74
C ARG A 121 -10.17 60.75 -17.90
N ARG A 122 -10.70 59.65 -17.34
CA ARG A 122 -11.96 59.59 -16.58
C ARG A 122 -13.19 60.07 -17.37
N VAL A 123 -13.16 59.87 -18.69
CA VAL A 123 -14.24 60.21 -19.62
C VAL A 123 -14.63 58.94 -20.38
N PRO A 124 -15.94 58.66 -20.59
CA PRO A 124 -16.36 57.44 -21.27
C PRO A 124 -15.89 57.48 -22.72
N LEU A 125 -15.60 56.30 -23.27
CA LEU A 125 -15.21 56.19 -24.68
C LEU A 125 -16.37 56.60 -25.58
N THR A 126 -16.09 57.47 -26.54
CA THR A 126 -17.07 57.82 -27.56
C THR A 126 -17.02 56.85 -28.74
N THR A 127 -18.14 56.69 -29.43
CA THR A 127 -18.23 55.86 -30.65
C THR A 127 -17.25 56.33 -31.72
N ARG A 128 -17.03 57.65 -31.85
CA ARG A 128 -16.12 58.23 -32.86
C ARG A 128 -14.65 57.88 -32.61
N GLU A 129 -14.23 57.79 -31.35
CA GLU A 129 -12.84 57.47 -30.98
C GLU A 129 -12.52 55.97 -31.17
N THR A 130 -13.53 55.12 -31.09
CA THR A 130 -13.39 53.66 -31.04
C THR A 130 -13.85 52.95 -32.32
N GLU A 131 -14.50 53.69 -33.24
CA GLU A 131 -15.08 53.17 -34.46
C GLU A 131 -14.13 52.29 -35.28
N ARG A 132 -12.89 52.75 -35.49
CA ARG A 132 -11.88 51.95 -36.23
C ARG A 132 -11.51 50.68 -35.48
N ALA A 133 -11.22 50.77 -34.19
CA ALA A 133 -10.81 49.62 -33.39
C ALA A 133 -11.91 48.54 -33.31
N ILE A 134 -13.17 48.96 -33.18
CA ILE A 134 -14.34 48.08 -33.16
C ILE A 134 -14.53 47.41 -34.53
N ARG A 135 -14.42 48.17 -35.63
CA ARG A 135 -14.54 47.64 -37.00
C ARG A 135 -13.44 46.63 -37.33
N ASP A 136 -12.19 46.98 -37.05
CA ASP A 136 -11.03 46.13 -37.33
C ASP A 136 -11.08 44.84 -36.50
N MET A 137 -11.45 44.96 -35.22
CA MET A 137 -11.64 43.78 -34.35
C MET A 137 -12.81 42.92 -34.85
N ALA A 138 -13.93 43.51 -35.24
CA ALA A 138 -15.07 42.76 -35.80
C ALA A 138 -14.69 41.99 -37.06
N LEU A 139 -13.83 42.56 -37.93
CA LEU A 139 -13.34 41.89 -39.13
C LEU A 139 -12.48 40.67 -38.78
N LEU A 140 -11.56 40.80 -37.82
CA LEU A 140 -10.77 39.66 -37.33
C LEU A 140 -11.64 38.60 -36.65
N LEU A 141 -12.63 38.99 -35.85
CA LEU A 141 -13.57 38.04 -35.22
C LEU A 141 -14.41 37.29 -36.27
N TYR A 142 -14.82 37.96 -37.35
CA TYR A 142 -15.53 37.34 -38.46
C TYR A 142 -14.61 36.38 -39.25
N GLN A 143 -13.37 36.78 -39.51
CA GLN A 143 -12.38 35.89 -40.12
C GLN A 143 -12.12 34.64 -39.26
N ALA A 144 -12.07 34.78 -37.94
CA ALA A 144 -11.95 33.63 -37.04
C ALA A 144 -13.14 32.66 -37.18
N GLN A 145 -14.36 33.18 -37.33
CA GLN A 145 -15.54 32.34 -37.60
C GLN A 145 -15.44 31.60 -38.94
N GLN A 146 -14.95 32.27 -39.99
CA GLN A 146 -14.71 31.65 -41.31
C GLN A 146 -13.62 30.58 -41.26
N LEU A 147 -12.63 30.74 -40.38
CA LEU A 147 -11.61 29.73 -40.10
C LEU A 147 -12.11 28.59 -39.19
N HIS A 148 -13.41 28.54 -38.89
CA HIS A 148 -14.03 27.59 -37.97
C HIS A 148 -13.38 27.58 -36.57
N TYR A 149 -12.92 28.74 -36.11
CA TYR A 149 -12.43 28.92 -34.75
C TYR A 149 -13.61 29.08 -33.78
N ASP A 150 -14.53 28.13 -33.78
CA ASP A 150 -15.68 28.11 -32.87
C ASP A 150 -15.37 27.32 -31.58
N SER A 151 -16.08 27.67 -30.50
CA SER A 151 -15.87 27.07 -29.19
C SER A 151 -16.20 25.58 -29.13
N ALA A 152 -17.11 25.07 -29.98
CA ALA A 152 -17.47 23.65 -29.99
C ALA A 152 -16.37 22.79 -30.61
N THR A 153 -15.78 23.24 -31.72
CA THR A 153 -14.61 22.64 -32.35
C THR A 153 -13.41 22.61 -31.40
N MET A 154 -13.20 23.70 -30.64
CA MET A 154 -12.14 23.76 -29.62
C MET A 154 -12.39 22.80 -28.45
N ILE A 155 -13.62 22.73 -27.94
CA ILE A 155 -14.00 21.76 -26.89
C ILE A 155 -13.75 20.33 -27.37
N MET A 156 -14.11 20.00 -28.61
CA MET A 156 -13.87 18.67 -29.19
C MET A 156 -12.37 18.38 -29.33
N ARG A 157 -11.56 19.35 -29.76
CA ARG A 157 -10.09 19.20 -29.84
C ARG A 157 -9.46 19.04 -28.46
N PHE A 158 -9.88 19.81 -27.46
CA PHE A 158 -9.38 19.65 -26.10
C PHE A 158 -9.79 18.31 -25.50
N LYS A 159 -11.02 17.86 -25.73
CA LYS A 159 -11.47 16.52 -25.33
C LYS A 159 -10.59 15.43 -25.94
N ALA A 160 -10.31 15.52 -27.24
CA ALA A 160 -9.43 14.55 -27.91
C ALA A 160 -8.00 14.58 -27.35
N LYS A 161 -7.45 15.77 -27.04
CA LYS A 161 -6.13 15.89 -26.39
C LYS A 161 -6.11 15.32 -24.97
N ILE A 162 -7.16 15.56 -24.18
CA ILE A 162 -7.29 15.00 -22.83
C ILE A 162 -7.32 13.47 -22.92
N GLN A 163 -8.14 12.91 -23.82
CA GLN A 163 -8.20 11.47 -24.05
C GLN A 163 -6.84 10.89 -24.47
N ALA A 164 -6.14 11.54 -25.41
CA ALA A 164 -4.81 11.12 -25.82
C ALA A 164 -3.77 11.17 -24.68
N LEU A 165 -3.82 12.20 -23.84
CA LEU A 165 -2.96 12.31 -22.66
C LEU A 165 -3.31 11.26 -21.60
N GLU A 166 -4.58 10.96 -21.38
CA GLU A 166 -5.04 9.89 -20.51
C GLU A 166 -4.57 8.53 -21.01
N GLU A 167 -4.67 8.24 -22.30
CA GLU A 167 -4.16 7.02 -22.93
C GLU A 167 -2.63 6.88 -22.77
N GLN A 168 -1.88 7.97 -23.02
CA GLN A 168 -0.43 7.98 -22.79
C GLN A 168 -0.08 7.75 -21.32
N MET A 169 -0.79 8.42 -20.40
CA MET A 169 -0.60 8.24 -18.96
C MET A 169 -0.88 6.79 -18.54
N ASN A 170 -1.94 6.17 -19.05
CA ASN A 170 -2.28 4.78 -18.78
C ASN A 170 -1.19 3.83 -19.28
N SER A 171 -0.71 4.00 -20.51
CA SER A 171 0.39 3.21 -21.09
C SER A 171 1.70 3.35 -20.30
N VAL A 172 2.06 4.57 -19.90
CA VAL A 172 3.27 4.81 -19.07
C VAL A 172 3.11 4.18 -17.69
N THR A 173 1.93 4.29 -17.08
CA THR A 173 1.62 3.70 -15.77
C THR A 173 1.71 2.18 -15.81
N GLU A 174 1.20 1.54 -16.88
CA GLU A 174 1.29 0.10 -17.08
C GLU A 174 2.75 -0.36 -17.22
N LYS A 175 3.54 0.32 -18.06
CA LYS A 175 4.98 0.03 -18.22
C LYS A 175 5.73 0.21 -16.90
N SER A 176 5.48 1.30 -16.18
CA SER A 176 6.07 1.58 -14.87
C SER A 176 5.73 0.47 -13.86
N SER A 177 4.47 0.04 -13.80
CA SER A 177 4.05 -1.08 -12.94
C SER A 177 4.76 -2.38 -13.31
N LYS A 178 4.94 -2.67 -14.60
CA LYS A 178 5.63 -3.87 -15.07
C LYS A 178 7.12 -3.87 -14.68
N TYR A 179 7.82 -2.75 -14.90
CA TYR A 179 9.23 -2.63 -14.50
C TYR A 179 9.40 -2.64 -12.99
N GLY A 180 8.49 -2.02 -12.24
CA GLY A 180 8.47 -2.06 -10.79
C GLY A 180 8.31 -3.49 -10.25
N GLN A 181 7.46 -4.30 -10.88
CA GLN A 181 7.29 -5.71 -10.50
C GLN A 181 8.55 -6.54 -10.79
N ILE A 182 9.14 -6.38 -11.98
CA ILE A 182 10.39 -7.06 -12.33
C ILE A 182 11.48 -6.71 -11.32
N ALA A 183 11.67 -5.43 -11.01
CA ALA A 183 12.67 -4.98 -10.04
C ALA A 183 12.43 -5.51 -8.60
N ALA A 184 11.19 -5.86 -8.25
CA ALA A 184 10.80 -6.42 -6.95
C ALA A 184 10.94 -7.95 -6.88
N GLU A 185 10.99 -8.62 -8.03
CA GLU A 185 11.06 -10.08 -8.16
C GLU A 185 12.45 -10.56 -8.57
N GLU A 186 13.26 -9.71 -9.21
CA GLU A 186 14.63 -10.01 -9.56
C GLU A 186 15.48 -10.35 -8.32
N VAL A 187 16.27 -11.42 -8.44
CA VAL A 187 17.31 -11.76 -7.45
C VAL A 187 18.54 -10.89 -7.73
N PRO A 188 18.95 -10.02 -6.80
CA PRO A 188 20.16 -9.23 -6.95
C PRO A 188 21.40 -10.10 -7.21
N LYS A 189 22.28 -9.64 -8.09
CA LYS A 189 23.54 -10.33 -8.43
C LYS A 189 24.39 -10.63 -7.19
N SER A 190 24.37 -9.73 -6.20
CA SER A 190 25.06 -9.89 -4.92
C SER A 190 24.49 -11.08 -4.12
N LEU A 191 23.16 -11.20 -4.01
CA LEU A 191 22.50 -12.33 -3.35
C LEU A 191 22.75 -13.65 -4.08
N TYR A 192 22.70 -13.64 -5.42
CA TYR A 192 23.05 -14.82 -6.21
C TYR A 192 24.50 -15.27 -5.96
N CYS A 193 25.46 -14.33 -5.97
CA CYS A 193 26.86 -14.60 -5.67
C CYS A 193 27.02 -15.23 -4.26
N LEU A 194 26.33 -14.67 -3.27
CA LEU A 194 26.38 -15.15 -1.89
C LEU A 194 25.92 -16.60 -1.79
N GLY A 195 24.76 -16.92 -2.38
CA GLY A 195 24.22 -18.28 -2.40
C GLY A 195 25.20 -19.29 -3.01
N VAL A 196 25.74 -18.99 -4.20
CA VAL A 196 26.70 -19.89 -4.87
C VAL A 196 27.97 -20.10 -4.03
N ARG A 197 28.52 -19.04 -3.43
CA ARG A 197 29.72 -19.16 -2.57
C ARG A 197 29.45 -19.98 -1.32
N LEU A 198 28.32 -19.75 -0.65
CA LEU A 198 27.96 -20.50 0.55
C LEU A 198 27.72 -21.98 0.25
N THR A 199 27.05 -22.29 -0.86
CA THR A 199 26.89 -23.68 -1.33
C THR A 199 28.25 -24.33 -1.56
N ARG A 200 29.20 -23.61 -2.18
CA ARG A 200 30.57 -24.11 -2.35
C ARG A 200 31.26 -24.36 -1.00
N GLU A 201 31.14 -23.46 -0.04
CA GLU A 201 31.72 -23.62 1.30
C GLU A 201 31.10 -24.82 2.05
N TRP A 202 29.78 -25.01 1.94
CA TRP A 202 29.08 -26.16 2.52
C TRP A 202 29.67 -27.49 2.08
N PHE A 203 29.90 -27.66 0.77
CA PHE A 203 30.41 -28.92 0.21
C PHE A 203 31.93 -29.08 0.36
N ARG A 204 32.68 -27.99 0.53
CA ARG A 204 34.14 -28.07 0.74
C ARG A 204 34.54 -28.37 2.18
N ASN A 205 33.76 -27.92 3.16
CA ASN A 205 34.14 -28.00 4.58
C ASN A 205 33.35 -29.08 5.32
N PHE A 206 33.89 -30.29 5.33
CA PHE A 206 33.28 -31.45 6.00
C PHE A 206 33.12 -31.27 7.52
N ASN A 207 33.96 -30.45 8.16
CA ASN A 207 33.88 -30.17 9.59
C ASN A 207 32.62 -29.38 9.97
N LEU A 208 32.16 -28.46 9.10
CA LEU A 208 30.88 -27.75 9.29
C LEU A 208 29.71 -28.74 9.31
N GLN A 209 29.72 -29.70 8.38
CA GLN A 209 28.67 -30.72 8.30
C GLN A 209 28.69 -31.64 9.52
N LYS A 210 29.87 -32.01 10.02
CA LYS A 210 30.01 -32.86 11.21
C LYS A 210 29.54 -32.15 12.49
N LYS A 211 29.94 -30.89 12.69
CA LYS A 211 29.54 -30.07 13.85
C LYS A 211 28.02 -30.02 14.03
N LEU A 212 27.28 -29.95 12.92
CA LEU A 212 25.81 -29.89 12.93
C LEU A 212 25.11 -31.23 13.14
N LYS A 213 25.76 -32.36 12.85
CA LYS A 213 25.17 -33.70 13.00
C LYS A 213 25.32 -34.28 14.41
N ASP A 214 26.32 -33.82 15.17
CA ASP A 214 26.67 -34.39 16.47
C ASP A 214 26.04 -33.64 17.67
N ASP A 215 25.19 -32.63 17.45
CA ASP A 215 24.64 -31.79 18.51
C ASP A 215 23.32 -32.34 19.11
N ARG A 216 23.44 -33.35 19.97
CA ARG A 216 22.29 -33.92 20.71
C ARG A 216 21.60 -32.90 21.62
N GLN A 217 22.32 -31.87 22.09
CA GLN A 217 21.70 -30.82 22.92
C GLN A 217 20.78 -29.94 22.09
N MET A 218 21.17 -29.64 20.84
CA MET A 218 20.32 -28.94 19.89
C MET A 218 19.01 -29.70 19.69
N GLU A 219 19.04 -31.00 19.39
CA GLU A 219 17.81 -31.81 19.18
C GLU A 219 16.82 -31.75 20.35
N MET A 220 17.32 -31.67 21.59
CA MET A 220 16.48 -31.51 22.77
C MET A 220 15.81 -30.13 22.81
N LYS A 221 16.58 -29.06 22.53
CA LYS A 221 16.06 -27.68 22.48
C LYS A 221 14.99 -27.51 21.40
N LEU A 222 15.10 -28.18 20.25
CA LEU A 222 14.14 -28.05 19.15
C LEU A 222 12.72 -28.48 19.51
N LYS A 223 12.54 -29.25 20.59
CA LYS A 223 11.23 -29.77 21.04
C LYS A 223 10.83 -29.25 22.44
N ASP A 224 11.69 -28.46 23.08
CA ASP A 224 11.47 -27.98 24.44
C ASP A 224 10.52 -26.78 24.47
N ASN A 225 9.27 -27.04 24.82
CA ASN A 225 8.21 -26.03 24.88
C ASN A 225 8.42 -24.93 25.95
N ASN A 226 9.49 -24.99 26.75
CA ASN A 226 9.89 -23.92 27.66
C ASN A 226 10.76 -22.85 26.98
N LEU A 227 11.18 -23.07 25.73
CA LEU A 227 11.96 -22.13 24.93
C LEU A 227 11.07 -21.28 24.01
N TYR A 228 11.64 -20.19 23.50
CA TYR A 228 10.95 -19.27 22.59
C TYR A 228 11.18 -19.70 21.14
N HIS A 229 10.21 -20.42 20.58
CA HIS A 229 10.27 -20.94 19.21
C HIS A 229 9.75 -19.95 18.19
N PHE A 230 10.63 -19.54 17.29
CA PHE A 230 10.32 -18.72 16.12
C PHE A 230 10.44 -19.56 14.85
N CYS A 231 9.61 -19.30 13.85
CA CYS A 231 9.75 -19.92 12.54
C CYS A 231 9.75 -18.88 11.42
N VAL A 232 10.60 -19.12 10.41
CA VAL A 232 10.76 -18.29 9.22
C VAL A 232 10.83 -19.22 8.01
N PHE A 233 10.03 -18.95 6.98
CA PHE A 233 10.01 -19.72 5.74
C PHE A 233 10.48 -18.83 4.60
N SER A 234 11.65 -19.10 4.05
CA SER A 234 12.30 -18.19 3.10
C SER A 234 13.38 -18.86 2.26
N ASP A 235 13.56 -18.35 1.04
CA ASP A 235 14.63 -18.64 0.10
C ASP A 235 15.75 -17.56 0.14
N ASN A 236 15.57 -16.50 0.94
CA ASN A 236 16.49 -15.37 1.02
C ASN A 236 17.36 -15.45 2.27
N ILE A 237 18.61 -15.87 2.06
CA ILE A 237 19.60 -16.08 3.12
C ILE A 237 19.88 -14.80 3.92
N LEU A 238 20.07 -13.66 3.23
CA LEU A 238 20.44 -12.41 3.90
C LEU A 238 19.26 -11.80 4.66
N ALA A 239 18.06 -11.83 4.08
CA ALA A 239 16.85 -11.38 4.74
C ALA A 239 16.58 -12.21 6.01
N THR A 240 16.64 -13.53 5.89
CA THR A 240 16.51 -14.46 7.03
C THR A 240 17.59 -14.20 8.09
N SER A 241 18.84 -13.94 7.68
CA SER A 241 19.92 -13.58 8.60
C SER A 241 19.61 -12.31 9.39
N VAL A 242 19.01 -11.30 8.76
CA VAL A 242 18.63 -10.05 9.46
C VAL A 242 17.51 -10.31 10.46
N VAL A 243 16.53 -11.15 10.15
CA VAL A 243 15.49 -11.54 11.13
C VAL A 243 16.12 -12.20 12.35
N VAL A 244 16.97 -13.21 12.15
CA VAL A 244 17.63 -13.92 13.25
C VAL A 244 18.56 -12.99 14.04
N ASN A 245 19.41 -12.20 13.36
CA ASN A 245 20.37 -11.31 14.01
C ASN A 245 19.67 -10.19 14.79
N SER A 246 18.67 -9.55 14.19
CA SER A 246 17.89 -8.51 14.87
C SER A 246 17.12 -9.06 16.08
N THR A 247 16.61 -10.29 16.01
CA THR A 247 15.99 -10.96 17.16
C THR A 247 17.01 -11.28 18.24
N ALA A 248 18.19 -11.80 17.87
CA ALA A 248 19.25 -12.16 18.78
C ALA A 248 19.77 -10.95 19.57
N VAL A 249 20.10 -9.86 18.87
CA VAL A 249 20.66 -8.63 19.46
C VAL A 249 19.69 -7.93 20.40
N ASN A 250 18.38 -7.98 20.10
CA ASN A 250 17.36 -7.32 20.91
C ASN A 250 16.69 -8.24 21.95
N SER A 251 17.10 -9.52 22.01
CA SER A 251 16.58 -10.47 23.00
C SER A 251 17.25 -10.28 24.36
N LYS A 252 16.46 -10.35 25.44
CA LYS A 252 17.00 -10.34 26.80
C LYS A 252 17.73 -11.64 27.15
N ASN A 253 17.30 -12.76 26.56
CA ASN A 253 17.83 -14.09 26.84
C ASN A 253 18.01 -14.87 25.52
N PRO A 254 19.02 -14.54 24.70
CA PRO A 254 19.18 -15.14 23.37
C PRO A 254 19.39 -16.66 23.43
N ASN A 255 19.98 -17.20 24.51
CA ASN A 255 20.14 -18.65 24.73
C ASN A 255 18.82 -19.43 24.85
N MET A 256 17.70 -18.74 25.12
CA MET A 256 16.35 -19.32 25.17
C MET A 256 15.61 -19.26 23.83
N VAL A 257 16.19 -18.63 22.82
CA VAL A 257 15.56 -18.43 21.50
C VAL A 257 15.95 -19.57 20.58
N VAL A 258 14.96 -20.15 19.92
CA VAL A 258 15.10 -21.21 18.92
C VAL A 258 14.45 -20.75 17.62
N PHE A 259 15.22 -20.70 16.54
CA PHE A 259 14.72 -20.45 15.20
C PHE A 259 14.62 -21.75 14.41
N HIS A 260 13.45 -21.97 13.82
CA HIS A 260 13.23 -23.01 12.81
C HIS A 260 13.09 -22.35 11.45
N LEU A 261 14.12 -22.50 10.63
CA LEU A 261 14.17 -21.97 9.28
C LEU A 261 13.78 -23.08 8.30
N VAL A 262 12.81 -22.80 7.42
CA VAL A 262 12.47 -23.72 6.33
C VAL A 262 12.74 -23.04 5.00
N THR A 263 13.44 -23.75 4.13
CA THR A 263 13.85 -23.27 2.80
C THR A 263 13.57 -24.36 1.75
N ASP A 264 13.76 -24.04 0.47
CA ASP A 264 13.82 -25.03 -0.61
C ASP A 264 15.18 -25.75 -0.68
N GLU A 265 15.24 -26.79 -1.51
CA GLU A 265 16.43 -27.59 -1.76
C GLU A 265 17.59 -26.78 -2.35
N ILE A 266 17.27 -25.80 -3.18
CA ILE A 266 18.27 -24.96 -3.88
C ILE A 266 19.06 -24.13 -2.87
N ASN A 267 18.39 -23.53 -1.89
CA ASN A 267 18.98 -22.62 -0.91
C ASN A 267 19.42 -23.35 0.37
N TYR A 268 19.01 -24.61 0.58
CA TYR A 268 19.30 -25.38 1.79
C TYR A 268 20.79 -25.43 2.16
N ALA A 269 21.66 -25.81 1.23
CA ALA A 269 23.10 -25.91 1.49
C ALA A 269 23.72 -24.56 1.88
N ALA A 270 23.32 -23.50 1.18
CA ALA A 270 23.81 -22.15 1.43
C ALA A 270 23.33 -21.61 2.79
N MET A 271 22.04 -21.81 3.12
CA MET A 271 21.44 -21.42 4.38
C MET A 271 22.09 -22.18 5.56
N LYS A 272 22.29 -23.50 5.43
CA LYS A 272 23.02 -24.31 6.42
C LYS A 272 24.45 -23.82 6.63
N ALA A 273 25.17 -23.47 5.56
CA ALA A 273 26.52 -22.92 5.68
C ALA A 273 26.51 -21.57 6.41
N TRP A 274 25.63 -20.64 6.02
CA TRP A 274 25.55 -19.31 6.61
C TRP A 274 25.34 -19.36 8.13
N PHE A 275 24.36 -20.14 8.59
CA PHE A 275 24.04 -20.25 10.01
C PHE A 275 25.01 -21.14 10.80
N ALA A 276 25.88 -21.89 10.13
CA ALA A 276 26.93 -22.67 10.78
C ALA A 276 28.25 -21.89 10.97
N VAL A 277 28.53 -20.93 10.07
CA VAL A 277 29.77 -20.13 10.10
C VAL A 277 29.62 -18.84 10.91
N ASN A 278 28.41 -18.31 11.05
CA ASN A 278 28.12 -17.11 11.81
C ASN A 278 27.62 -17.44 13.22
N ASP A 279 27.94 -16.57 14.17
CA ASP A 279 27.37 -16.62 15.53
C ASP A 279 26.22 -15.63 15.69
N PHE A 280 25.18 -16.04 16.41
CA PHE A 280 23.98 -15.25 16.66
C PHE A 280 23.72 -15.12 18.16
N HIS A 281 24.77 -14.79 18.93
CA HIS A 281 24.68 -14.51 20.37
C HIS A 281 24.07 -15.67 21.20
N GLY A 282 24.30 -16.92 20.80
CA GLY A 282 23.78 -18.11 21.49
C GLY A 282 22.36 -18.54 21.11
N VAL A 283 21.72 -17.87 20.15
CA VAL A 283 20.47 -18.33 19.54
C VAL A 283 20.66 -19.69 18.87
N THR A 284 19.73 -20.62 19.10
CA THR A 284 19.74 -21.94 18.43
C THR A 284 19.02 -21.82 17.08
N VAL A 285 19.67 -22.23 15.98
CA VAL A 285 19.08 -22.13 14.63
C VAL A 285 19.09 -23.48 13.95
N GLU A 286 17.91 -24.00 13.64
CA GLU A 286 17.70 -25.16 12.79
C GLU A 286 17.31 -24.71 11.38
N VAL A 287 17.89 -25.37 10.37
CA VAL A 287 17.47 -25.21 8.97
C VAL A 287 16.99 -26.55 8.45
N GLN A 288 15.78 -26.57 7.92
CA GLN A 288 15.14 -27.71 7.26
C GLN A 288 14.85 -27.34 5.79
N LYS A 289 14.78 -28.35 4.92
CA LYS A 289 14.27 -28.19 3.56
C LYS A 289 12.90 -28.83 3.44
N PHE A 290 11.94 -28.16 2.80
CA PHE A 290 10.56 -28.66 2.78
C PHE A 290 10.38 -29.90 1.89
N GLU A 291 11.31 -30.17 0.99
CA GLU A 291 11.30 -31.37 0.15
C GLU A 291 11.44 -32.66 0.97
N ASP A 292 12.00 -32.57 2.19
CA ASP A 292 12.08 -33.70 3.12
C ASP A 292 10.74 -33.98 3.85
N PHE A 293 9.74 -33.11 3.70
CA PHE A 293 8.43 -33.30 4.34
C PHE A 293 7.59 -34.30 3.56
N THR A 294 7.53 -35.54 4.06
CA THR A 294 6.80 -36.65 3.41
C THR A 294 5.29 -36.40 3.23
N TRP A 295 4.69 -35.58 4.09
CA TRP A 295 3.28 -35.17 4.00
C TRP A 295 3.02 -34.08 2.96
N LEU A 296 4.05 -33.36 2.49
CA LEU A 296 3.94 -32.26 1.56
C LEU A 296 3.85 -32.76 0.12
N ASN A 297 2.70 -33.29 -0.25
CA ASN A 297 2.44 -33.84 -1.59
C ASN A 297 1.06 -33.42 -2.11
N ALA A 298 0.84 -33.58 -3.42
CA ALA A 298 -0.39 -33.17 -4.10
C ALA A 298 -1.65 -33.92 -3.62
N SER A 299 -1.51 -35.06 -2.95
CA SER A 299 -2.64 -35.79 -2.36
C SER A 299 -3.17 -35.13 -1.09
N TYR A 300 -2.31 -34.40 -0.36
CA TYR A 300 -2.69 -33.72 0.88
C TYR A 300 -2.83 -32.21 0.71
N VAL A 301 -1.97 -31.57 -0.09
CA VAL A 301 -1.87 -30.11 -0.21
C VAL A 301 -2.54 -29.60 -1.49
N PRO A 302 -3.68 -28.87 -1.39
CA PRO A 302 -4.44 -28.45 -2.57
C PRO A 302 -3.66 -27.53 -3.52
N VAL A 303 -2.75 -26.71 -3.00
CA VAL A 303 -1.93 -25.80 -3.84
C VAL A 303 -0.95 -26.57 -4.72
N LEU A 304 -0.35 -27.66 -4.21
CA LEU A 304 0.52 -28.51 -5.02
C LEU A 304 -0.27 -29.21 -6.13
N LYS A 305 -1.52 -29.62 -5.84
CA LYS A 305 -2.42 -30.17 -6.85
C LYS A 305 -2.76 -29.13 -7.93
N GLN A 306 -3.03 -27.88 -7.54
CA GLN A 306 -3.26 -26.78 -8.48
C GLN A 306 -2.01 -26.44 -9.30
N LEU A 307 -0.82 -26.55 -8.71
CA LEU A 307 0.45 -26.32 -9.39
C LEU A 307 0.77 -27.35 -10.47
N GLN A 308 0.18 -28.54 -10.40
CA GLN A 308 0.32 -29.58 -11.42
C GLN A 308 -0.63 -29.38 -12.62
N ASP A 309 -1.56 -28.43 -12.53
CA ASP A 309 -2.53 -28.12 -13.58
C ASP A 309 -1.91 -27.17 -14.63
N SER A 310 -1.93 -27.58 -15.90
CA SER A 310 -1.31 -26.86 -17.01
C SER A 310 -1.99 -25.51 -17.32
N GLU A 311 -3.30 -25.38 -17.08
CA GLU A 311 -4.01 -24.11 -17.26
C GLU A 311 -3.61 -23.10 -16.18
N ILE A 312 -3.41 -23.59 -14.95
CA ILE A 312 -2.96 -22.78 -13.81
C ILE A 312 -1.50 -22.34 -14.00
N GLN A 313 -0.64 -23.25 -14.48
CA GLN A 313 0.73 -22.89 -14.82
C GLN A 313 0.77 -21.82 -15.92
N SER A 314 -0.06 -21.97 -16.97
CA SER A 314 -0.17 -20.95 -18.02
C SER A 314 -0.59 -19.59 -17.44
N TYR A 315 -1.57 -19.54 -16.54
CA TYR A 315 -2.03 -18.27 -15.96
C TYR A 315 -0.96 -17.48 -15.21
N TYR A 316 -0.11 -18.15 -14.41
CA TYR A 316 0.92 -17.49 -13.60
C TYR A 316 2.27 -17.34 -14.30
N PHE A 317 2.63 -18.26 -15.20
CA PHE A 317 3.95 -18.33 -15.82
C PHE A 317 3.97 -17.94 -17.31
N SER A 318 2.81 -17.78 -17.97
CA SER A 318 2.77 -17.29 -19.36
C SER A 318 2.70 -15.77 -19.41
N GLY A 319 3.64 -15.17 -20.14
CA GLY A 319 3.73 -13.71 -20.30
C GLY A 319 2.73 -13.09 -21.29
N ASN A 320 1.91 -13.89 -21.99
CA ASN A 320 1.33 -13.47 -23.29
C ASN A 320 -0.09 -13.97 -23.65
N SER A 321 -0.89 -14.57 -22.74
CA SER A 321 -2.09 -15.34 -23.16
C SER A 321 -3.48 -14.74 -22.87
N ASP A 322 -3.58 -13.53 -22.34
CA ASP A 322 -4.89 -12.89 -22.11
C ASP A 322 -4.78 -11.44 -22.58
N ASP A 323 -5.68 -11.01 -23.47
CA ASP A 323 -5.78 -9.71 -24.17
C ASP A 323 -5.80 -8.47 -23.23
N GLY A 324 -4.83 -8.31 -22.34
CA GLY A 324 -4.74 -7.21 -21.37
C GLY A 324 -5.80 -7.21 -20.26
N ARG A 325 -6.68 -8.22 -20.17
CA ARG A 325 -7.84 -8.23 -19.25
C ARG A 325 -7.49 -8.43 -17.78
N THR A 326 -6.39 -9.11 -17.49
CA THR A 326 -5.95 -9.42 -16.12
C THR A 326 -4.73 -8.58 -15.75
N PRO A 327 -4.83 -7.63 -14.79
CA PRO A 327 -3.69 -6.82 -14.37
C PRO A 327 -2.51 -7.66 -13.89
N ILE A 328 -1.29 -7.28 -14.29
CA ILE A 328 -0.04 -8.04 -14.09
C ILE A 328 0.21 -8.38 -12.61
N LYS A 329 -0.23 -7.52 -11.68
CA LYS A 329 -0.18 -7.76 -10.22
C LYS A 329 -0.85 -9.07 -9.76
N PHE A 330 -1.76 -9.63 -10.56
CA PHE A 330 -2.47 -10.89 -10.27
C PHE A 330 -1.73 -12.14 -10.79
N ARG A 331 -0.67 -11.98 -11.58
CA ARG A 331 0.14 -13.06 -12.17
C ARG A 331 1.50 -13.21 -11.50
N ASN A 332 1.58 -13.02 -10.18
CA ASN A 332 2.84 -13.16 -9.46
C ASN A 332 3.10 -14.63 -9.10
N PRO A 333 4.18 -15.28 -9.60
CA PRO A 333 4.53 -16.65 -9.23
C PRO A 333 4.77 -16.84 -7.72
N LYS A 334 5.15 -15.79 -6.98
CA LYS A 334 5.30 -15.83 -5.51
C LYS A 334 4.00 -16.21 -4.80
N TYR A 335 2.84 -16.00 -5.43
CA TYR A 335 1.55 -16.43 -4.88
C TYR A 335 1.36 -17.94 -4.87
N LEU A 336 2.20 -18.68 -5.59
CA LEU A 336 2.26 -20.13 -5.57
C LEU A 336 3.54 -20.65 -4.90
N SER A 337 4.37 -19.77 -4.33
CA SER A 337 5.57 -20.18 -3.62
C SER A 337 5.17 -21.07 -2.44
N MET A 338 5.67 -22.29 -2.43
CA MET A 338 5.37 -23.26 -1.37
C MET A 338 5.82 -22.77 0.00
N LEU A 339 6.92 -22.03 0.07
CA LEU A 339 7.39 -21.38 1.31
C LEU A 339 6.32 -20.45 1.90
N ASN A 340 5.59 -19.71 1.05
CA ASN A 340 4.49 -18.89 1.51
C ASN A 340 3.29 -19.71 1.98
N HIS A 341 3.05 -20.90 1.43
CA HIS A 341 1.94 -21.75 1.83
C HIS A 341 2.23 -22.61 3.06
N LEU A 342 3.51 -22.87 3.38
CA LEU A 342 3.89 -23.60 4.60
C LEU A 342 3.39 -22.94 5.89
N ARG A 343 3.10 -21.62 5.88
CA ARG A 343 2.48 -20.93 7.01
C ARG A 343 1.14 -21.53 7.44
N PHE A 344 0.45 -22.26 6.58
CA PHE A 344 -0.79 -22.97 6.89
C PHE A 344 -0.59 -24.39 7.40
N TYR A 345 0.66 -24.86 7.47
CA TYR A 345 1.05 -26.21 7.86
C TYR A 345 2.03 -26.21 9.04
N ILE A 346 2.10 -25.11 9.80
CA ILE A 346 3.02 -24.99 10.93
C ILE A 346 2.87 -26.14 11.95
N PRO A 347 1.66 -26.64 12.29
CA PRO A 347 1.53 -27.80 13.17
C PRO A 347 2.08 -29.11 12.57
N GLU A 348 2.04 -29.27 11.25
CA GLU A 348 2.60 -30.42 10.53
C GLU A 348 4.13 -30.35 10.44
N VAL A 349 4.68 -29.14 10.29
CA VAL A 349 6.14 -28.91 10.34
C VAL A 349 6.66 -29.12 11.77
N PHE A 350 5.93 -28.66 12.79
CA PHE A 350 6.35 -28.70 14.19
C PHE A 350 5.34 -29.42 15.11
N PRO A 351 5.18 -30.75 14.98
CA PRO A 351 4.15 -31.50 15.70
C PRO A 351 4.36 -31.53 17.22
N ALA A 352 5.59 -31.40 17.69
CA ALA A 352 5.93 -31.43 19.12
C ALA A 352 5.73 -30.08 19.84
N LEU A 353 5.59 -28.99 19.11
CA LEU A 353 5.47 -27.64 19.68
C LEU A 353 4.01 -27.29 19.98
N LYS A 354 3.81 -26.48 21.02
CA LYS A 354 2.51 -26.00 21.49
C LYS A 354 2.25 -24.56 21.06
N LYS A 355 3.27 -23.72 21.00
CA LYS A 355 3.16 -22.31 20.61
C LYS A 355 4.41 -21.90 19.85
N VAL A 356 4.23 -21.10 18.80
CA VAL A 356 5.33 -20.52 18.00
C VAL A 356 5.02 -19.10 17.60
N VAL A 357 6.06 -18.32 17.32
CA VAL A 357 5.95 -17.00 16.67
C VAL A 357 6.46 -17.12 15.25
N PHE A 358 5.58 -16.85 14.28
CA PHE A 358 5.95 -16.78 12.87
C PHE A 358 6.47 -15.39 12.53
N LEU A 359 7.58 -15.32 11.81
CA LEU A 359 8.16 -14.10 11.25
C LEU A 359 8.38 -14.27 9.74
N ASP A 360 7.93 -13.31 8.93
CA ASP A 360 8.34 -13.27 7.51
C ASP A 360 9.81 -12.81 7.42
N ASP A 361 10.48 -13.07 6.29
CA ASP A 361 11.91 -12.74 6.09
C ASP A 361 12.20 -11.24 5.88
N ASP A 362 11.16 -10.46 5.62
CA ASP A 362 11.19 -9.04 5.38
C ASP A 362 10.86 -8.22 6.64
N VAL A 363 11.16 -8.77 7.82
CA VAL A 363 10.99 -8.07 9.10
C VAL A 363 12.31 -7.74 9.78
N VAL A 364 12.26 -6.74 10.66
CA VAL A 364 13.33 -6.38 11.58
C VAL A 364 12.76 -6.33 12.99
N VAL A 365 13.37 -7.08 13.90
CA VAL A 365 13.01 -7.07 15.32
C VAL A 365 13.79 -5.96 16.02
N GLN A 366 13.10 -5.05 16.70
CA GLN A 366 13.68 -3.94 17.45
C GLN A 366 13.56 -4.09 18.97
N LYS A 367 12.73 -5.01 19.44
CA LYS A 367 12.46 -5.23 20.87
C LYS A 367 12.36 -6.70 21.20
N ASP A 368 12.58 -7.02 22.46
CA ASP A 368 12.44 -8.38 22.98
C ASP A 368 11.03 -8.92 22.75
N LEU A 369 10.94 -10.08 22.10
CA LEU A 369 9.69 -10.72 21.70
C LEU A 369 9.20 -11.79 22.67
N SER A 370 9.90 -12.03 23.79
CA SER A 370 9.53 -13.08 24.76
C SER A 370 8.12 -12.87 25.33
N GLY A 371 7.68 -11.61 25.43
CA GLY A 371 6.33 -11.24 25.87
C GLY A 371 5.22 -11.85 25.02
N LEU A 372 5.44 -12.08 23.72
CA LEU A 372 4.45 -12.69 22.82
C LEU A 372 4.03 -14.10 23.27
N PHE A 373 4.95 -14.89 23.83
CA PHE A 373 4.67 -16.25 24.27
C PHE A 373 3.78 -16.30 25.52
N SER A 374 3.78 -15.23 26.31
CA SER A 374 2.97 -15.08 27.52
C SER A 374 1.56 -14.52 27.25
N ILE A 375 1.26 -14.11 26.02
CA ILE A 375 -0.06 -13.59 25.67
C ILE A 375 -1.08 -14.72 25.72
N ASP A 376 -2.19 -14.46 26.42
CA ASP A 376 -3.38 -15.30 26.40
C ASP A 376 -4.20 -15.02 25.13
N LEU A 377 -4.29 -16.03 24.26
CA LEU A 377 -5.06 -15.96 23.02
C LEU A 377 -6.57 -16.21 23.25
N LYS A 378 -7.02 -16.44 24.49
CA LYS A 378 -8.43 -16.62 24.85
C LYS A 378 -9.13 -17.75 24.07
N GLY A 379 -8.39 -18.82 23.81
CA GLY A 379 -8.85 -19.95 23.00
C GLY A 379 -8.86 -19.71 21.48
N ASN A 380 -8.32 -18.57 21.01
CA ASN A 380 -8.03 -18.34 19.60
C ASN A 380 -6.75 -19.07 19.17
N VAL A 381 -6.61 -19.29 17.86
CA VAL A 381 -5.47 -20.00 17.28
C VAL A 381 -4.34 -19.04 16.93
N ASN A 382 -4.69 -17.84 16.47
CA ASN A 382 -3.78 -16.82 16.00
C ASN A 382 -3.83 -15.58 16.91
N GLY A 383 -2.67 -15.01 17.23
CA GLY A 383 -2.53 -13.65 17.74
C GLY A 383 -1.90 -12.78 16.65
N ALA A 384 -2.61 -11.76 16.19
CA ALA A 384 -2.12 -10.85 15.15
C ALA A 384 -2.50 -9.40 15.44
N VAL A 385 -1.69 -8.47 14.93
CA VAL A 385 -2.03 -7.05 14.95
C VAL A 385 -3.02 -6.76 13.84
N GLU A 386 -4.15 -6.16 14.22
CA GLU A 386 -5.16 -5.66 13.31
C GLU A 386 -4.62 -4.46 12.52
N THR A 387 -4.84 -4.47 11.21
CA THR A 387 -4.27 -3.46 10.29
C THR A 387 -5.33 -2.52 9.72
N CYS A 388 -6.59 -2.67 10.13
CA CYS A 388 -7.65 -1.79 9.66
C CYS A 388 -7.51 -0.39 10.26
N MET A 389 -7.33 0.59 9.37
CA MET A 389 -7.63 2.01 9.63
C MET A 389 -8.96 2.34 8.93
N GLU A 390 -9.44 3.59 9.01
CA GLU A 390 -10.81 3.99 8.62
C GLU A 390 -11.35 3.29 7.34
N THR A 391 -10.55 3.18 6.27
CA THR A 391 -10.96 2.53 4.99
C THR A 391 -9.97 1.52 4.39
N PHE A 392 -8.85 1.24 5.05
CA PHE A 392 -7.82 0.32 4.55
C PHE A 392 -7.87 -1.04 5.27
N HIS A 393 -7.45 -2.10 4.57
CA HIS A 393 -7.26 -3.44 5.12
C HIS A 393 -8.50 -4.13 5.74
N ARG A 394 -9.71 -3.78 5.29
CA ARG A 394 -10.93 -4.54 5.62
C ARG A 394 -11.15 -5.70 4.65
N TYR A 395 -11.94 -6.69 5.06
CA TYR A 395 -12.16 -7.93 4.29
C TYR A 395 -12.69 -7.66 2.87
N HIS A 396 -13.55 -6.64 2.67
CA HIS A 396 -14.07 -6.29 1.33
C HIS A 396 -13.01 -5.83 0.32
N LYS A 397 -11.79 -5.48 0.76
CA LYS A 397 -10.68 -5.16 -0.14
C LYS A 397 -9.97 -6.42 -0.68
N TYR A 398 -10.12 -7.55 0.00
CA TYR A 398 -9.39 -8.79 -0.28
C TYR A 398 -10.26 -9.87 -0.92
N LEU A 399 -11.55 -9.88 -0.60
CA LEU A 399 -12.49 -10.93 -0.98
C LEU A 399 -13.55 -10.40 -1.94
N ASN A 400 -14.06 -11.28 -2.80
CA ASN A 400 -15.13 -10.96 -3.74
C ASN A 400 -16.51 -11.06 -3.07
N TYR A 401 -17.02 -9.95 -2.52
CA TYR A 401 -18.33 -9.90 -1.87
C TYR A 401 -19.53 -9.99 -2.83
N SER A 402 -19.31 -9.90 -4.14
CA SER A 402 -20.34 -10.24 -5.13
C SER A 402 -20.61 -11.75 -5.15
N HIS A 403 -19.66 -12.57 -4.68
CA HIS A 403 -19.82 -14.01 -4.62
C HIS A 403 -20.68 -14.42 -3.40
N PRO A 404 -21.75 -15.22 -3.58
CA PRO A 404 -22.70 -15.53 -2.51
C PRO A 404 -22.06 -16.28 -1.34
N LEU A 405 -21.06 -17.16 -1.59
CA LEU A 405 -20.34 -17.88 -0.53
C LEU A 405 -19.61 -16.92 0.43
N ILE A 406 -18.95 -15.89 -0.09
CA ILE A 406 -18.23 -14.92 0.75
C ILE A 406 -19.21 -14.09 1.56
N ARG A 407 -20.23 -13.52 0.89
CA ARG A 407 -21.24 -12.68 1.52
C ARG A 407 -22.02 -13.39 2.64
N ALA A 408 -22.21 -14.70 2.52
CA ALA A 408 -22.95 -15.49 3.51
C ALA A 408 -22.13 -15.81 4.78
N GLN A 409 -20.79 -15.83 4.69
CA GLN A 409 -19.93 -16.35 5.76
C GLN A 409 -19.05 -15.29 6.43
N PHE A 410 -18.75 -14.19 5.74
CA PHE A 410 -17.81 -13.18 6.22
C PHE A 410 -18.43 -11.79 6.27
N ASP A 411 -18.17 -11.06 7.34
CA ASP A 411 -18.52 -9.64 7.45
C ASP A 411 -17.59 -8.78 6.56
N PRO A 412 -18.11 -7.97 5.60
CA PRO A 412 -17.30 -7.08 4.76
C PRO A 412 -16.50 -6.04 5.54
N ASP A 413 -16.95 -5.70 6.73
CA ASP A 413 -16.34 -4.70 7.59
C ASP A 413 -15.41 -5.30 8.64
N ALA A 414 -15.25 -6.64 8.66
CA ALA A 414 -14.27 -7.29 9.51
C ALA A 414 -12.86 -6.70 9.28
N CYS A 415 -12.15 -6.51 10.38
CA CYS A 415 -10.80 -5.99 10.38
C CYS A 415 -9.83 -7.04 9.86
N GLY A 416 -9.06 -6.71 8.82
CA GLY A 416 -7.94 -7.53 8.41
C GLY A 416 -6.76 -7.41 9.37
N TRP A 417 -5.90 -8.41 9.33
CA TRP A 417 -4.58 -8.41 9.92
C TRP A 417 -3.57 -8.76 8.82
N ALA A 418 -2.29 -8.84 9.14
CA ALA A 418 -1.28 -9.23 8.16
C ALA A 418 -0.40 -10.35 8.71
N PHE A 419 0.10 -11.18 7.79
CA PHE A 419 1.24 -12.01 8.11
C PHE A 419 2.50 -11.14 8.31
N GLY A 420 3.53 -11.73 8.91
CA GLY A 420 4.84 -11.11 9.11
C GLY A 420 5.29 -11.13 10.57
N MET A 421 4.33 -11.02 11.49
CA MET A 421 4.52 -11.36 12.90
C MET A 421 3.20 -11.87 13.44
N ASN A 422 3.15 -13.16 13.76
CA ASN A 422 1.95 -13.79 14.28
C ASN A 422 2.31 -14.80 15.37
N VAL A 423 1.47 -14.89 16.41
CA VAL A 423 1.61 -15.89 17.46
C VAL A 423 0.61 -17.01 17.18
N PHE A 424 1.06 -18.25 17.12
CA PHE A 424 0.19 -19.40 16.85
C PHE A 424 0.16 -20.37 18.02
N ASP A 425 -1.04 -20.66 18.52
CA ASP A 425 -1.29 -21.80 19.42
C ASP A 425 -1.54 -23.05 18.58
N LEU A 426 -0.54 -23.92 18.53
CA LEU A 426 -0.57 -25.14 17.73
C LEU A 426 -1.46 -26.22 18.35
N VAL A 427 -1.76 -26.13 19.65
CA VAL A 427 -2.71 -27.05 20.31
C VAL A 427 -4.12 -26.74 19.84
N GLU A 428 -4.55 -25.48 19.95
CA GLU A 428 -5.87 -25.06 19.47
C GLU A 428 -5.97 -25.15 17.95
N TRP A 429 -4.88 -24.91 17.20
CA TRP A 429 -4.84 -25.13 15.75
C TRP A 429 -5.23 -26.56 15.38
N ARG A 430 -4.58 -27.55 15.99
CA ARG A 430 -4.85 -28.97 15.74
C ARG A 430 -6.27 -29.35 16.15
N LYS A 431 -6.72 -28.90 17.32
CA LYS A 431 -8.06 -29.17 17.85
C LYS A 431 -9.18 -28.63 16.96
N LYS A 432 -8.97 -27.45 16.36
CA LYS A 432 -9.94 -26.80 15.46
C LYS A 432 -9.75 -27.17 13.98
N ASN A 433 -8.76 -28.01 13.68
CA ASN A 433 -8.39 -28.43 12.32
C ASN A 433 -8.26 -27.24 11.34
N VAL A 434 -7.51 -26.21 11.73
CA VAL A 434 -7.41 -24.98 10.93
C VAL A 434 -6.75 -25.23 9.57
N THR A 435 -5.82 -26.20 9.48
CA THR A 435 -5.26 -26.64 8.19
C THR A 435 -6.35 -27.18 7.24
N GLY A 436 -7.33 -27.92 7.77
CA GLY A 436 -8.48 -28.39 7.00
C GLY A 436 -9.40 -27.25 6.53
N ILE A 437 -9.56 -26.18 7.32
CA ILE A 437 -10.30 -24.97 6.91
C ILE A 437 -9.58 -24.31 5.73
N TYR A 438 -8.25 -24.20 5.80
CA TYR A 438 -7.44 -23.69 4.71
C TYR A 438 -7.60 -24.54 3.43
N HIS A 439 -7.58 -25.87 3.54
CA HIS A 439 -7.82 -26.76 2.40
C HIS A 439 -9.18 -26.51 1.75
N HIS A 440 -10.23 -26.41 2.56
CA HIS A 440 -11.58 -26.14 2.08
C HIS A 440 -11.64 -24.87 1.23
N TRP A 441 -11.04 -23.77 1.70
CA TRP A 441 -11.05 -22.52 0.96
C TRP A 441 -10.24 -22.59 -0.32
N GLN A 442 -9.08 -23.25 -0.31
CA GLN A 442 -8.26 -23.42 -1.52
C GLN A 442 -8.98 -24.22 -2.60
N GLU A 443 -9.71 -25.28 -2.21
CA GLU A 443 -10.53 -26.06 -3.13
C GLU A 443 -11.73 -25.26 -3.66
N LYS A 444 -12.31 -24.36 -2.85
CA LYS A 444 -13.42 -23.50 -3.27
C LYS A 444 -12.99 -22.35 -4.19
N ASN A 445 -11.70 -22.01 -4.24
CA ASN A 445 -11.17 -20.94 -5.07
C ASN A 445 -10.30 -21.43 -6.23
N VAL A 446 -10.50 -22.68 -6.69
CA VAL A 446 -9.78 -23.22 -7.86
C VAL A 446 -10.00 -22.34 -9.10
N ASP A 447 -11.21 -21.79 -9.27
CA ASP A 447 -11.58 -20.88 -10.35
C ASP A 447 -11.17 -19.41 -10.11
N ARG A 448 -10.55 -19.11 -8.96
CA ARG A 448 -10.10 -17.77 -8.53
C ARG A 448 -11.21 -16.73 -8.43
N THR A 449 -12.45 -17.14 -8.23
CA THR A 449 -13.60 -16.22 -8.14
C THR A 449 -13.78 -15.62 -6.75
N LEU A 450 -13.28 -16.26 -5.69
CA LEU A 450 -13.43 -15.82 -4.31
C LEU A 450 -12.38 -14.76 -3.92
N TRP A 451 -11.12 -14.95 -4.33
CA TRP A 451 -10.04 -13.96 -4.22
C TRP A 451 -8.98 -14.19 -5.30
N LYS A 452 -8.14 -13.18 -5.53
CA LYS A 452 -7.15 -13.19 -6.64
C LYS A 452 -5.68 -13.10 -6.22
N LEU A 453 -5.36 -12.66 -5.00
CA LEU A 453 -4.00 -12.21 -4.65
C LEU A 453 -3.44 -12.97 -3.44
N GLY A 454 -2.30 -13.63 -3.63
CA GLY A 454 -1.43 -14.10 -2.54
C GLY A 454 -2.07 -14.98 -1.47
N THR A 455 -1.38 -15.06 -0.33
CA THR A 455 -1.75 -15.91 0.81
C THR A 455 -2.50 -15.18 1.92
N LEU A 456 -2.56 -13.84 1.90
CA LEU A 456 -3.27 -13.08 2.92
C LEU A 456 -4.79 -13.32 2.87
N PRO A 457 -5.51 -13.23 1.73
CA PRO A 457 -6.94 -13.52 1.69
C PRO A 457 -7.30 -14.92 2.21
N PRO A 458 -6.66 -16.03 1.79
CA PRO A 458 -6.96 -17.33 2.40
C PRO A 458 -6.57 -17.38 3.88
N GLY A 459 -5.58 -16.63 4.35
CA GLY A 459 -5.31 -16.40 5.77
C GLY A 459 -6.50 -15.80 6.51
N LEU A 460 -7.04 -14.69 6.01
CA LEU A 460 -8.20 -14.01 6.59
C LEU A 460 -9.44 -14.92 6.65
N LEU A 461 -9.66 -15.74 5.63
CA LEU A 461 -10.74 -16.74 5.59
C LEU A 461 -10.52 -17.86 6.61
N THR A 462 -9.30 -18.41 6.65
CA THR A 462 -8.93 -19.56 7.46
C THR A 462 -9.01 -19.27 8.96
N PHE A 463 -8.58 -18.07 9.38
CA PHE A 463 -8.56 -17.68 10.79
C PHE A 463 -9.74 -16.79 11.20
N TYR A 464 -10.78 -16.69 10.37
CA TYR A 464 -11.94 -15.87 10.71
C TYR A 464 -12.61 -16.35 12.00
N GLY A 465 -12.76 -15.46 12.98
CA GLY A 465 -13.26 -15.79 14.32
C GLY A 465 -12.30 -16.63 15.18
N LEU A 466 -11.04 -16.79 14.74
CA LEU A 466 -9.98 -17.55 15.42
C LEU A 466 -8.72 -16.71 15.69
N THR A 467 -8.82 -15.38 15.57
CA THR A 467 -7.72 -14.44 15.81
C THR A 467 -8.00 -13.58 17.03
N GLN A 468 -7.02 -13.51 17.94
CA GLN A 468 -6.96 -12.56 19.04
C GLN A 468 -6.20 -11.30 18.56
N PRO A 469 -6.82 -10.11 18.59
CA PRO A 469 -6.11 -8.86 18.31
C PRO A 469 -5.01 -8.61 19.33
N LEU A 470 -3.83 -8.24 18.84
CA LEU A 470 -2.66 -7.85 19.62
C LEU A 470 -2.48 -6.32 19.66
N ASP A 471 -1.69 -5.85 20.62
CA ASP A 471 -1.32 -4.43 20.70
C ASP A 471 -0.59 -3.98 19.42
N PRO A 472 -0.96 -2.82 18.82
CA PRO A 472 -0.35 -2.34 17.57
C PRO A 472 1.16 -2.13 17.63
N SER A 473 1.75 -1.97 18.81
CA SER A 473 3.20 -1.83 18.95
C SER A 473 3.96 -3.13 18.64
N TRP A 474 3.30 -4.29 18.60
CA TRP A 474 3.99 -5.54 18.28
C TRP A 474 4.41 -5.65 16.82
N HIS A 475 3.64 -5.10 15.88
CA HIS A 475 3.86 -5.27 14.44
C HIS A 475 3.48 -4.00 13.68
N VAL A 476 4.49 -3.32 13.15
CA VAL A 476 4.34 -2.08 12.40
C VAL A 476 4.65 -2.34 10.94
N LEU A 477 3.67 -2.05 10.08
CA LEU A 477 3.74 -2.29 8.64
C LEU A 477 3.97 -1.00 7.86
N GLY A 478 4.36 -1.14 6.59
CA GLY A 478 4.39 -0.03 5.64
C GLY A 478 5.76 0.27 5.06
N PHE A 479 6.82 -0.35 5.56
CA PHE A 479 8.19 0.03 5.24
C PHE A 479 8.61 -0.31 3.80
N GLY A 480 7.83 -1.10 3.07
CA GLY A 480 8.06 -1.41 1.65
C GLY A 480 7.06 -0.81 0.66
N TYR A 481 6.16 0.09 1.09
CA TYR A 481 5.21 0.73 0.15
C TYR A 481 4.61 2.09 0.60
N THR A 482 4.78 2.54 1.85
CA THR A 482 4.15 3.77 2.33
C THR A 482 4.98 4.52 3.38
N ASN A 483 4.50 5.70 3.78
CA ASN A 483 5.05 6.47 4.87
C ASN A 483 4.48 5.99 6.21
N VAL A 484 5.37 5.73 7.17
CA VAL A 484 5.06 5.27 8.53
C VAL A 484 5.39 6.41 9.48
N ASP A 485 4.50 6.65 10.45
CA ASP A 485 4.69 7.66 11.50
C ASP A 485 5.95 7.35 12.32
N PRO A 486 6.92 8.28 12.45
CA PRO A 486 8.11 8.10 13.27
C PRO A 486 7.85 7.59 14.68
N GLN A 487 6.74 8.00 15.32
CA GLN A 487 6.40 7.52 16.67
C GLN A 487 6.05 6.03 16.68
N LEU A 488 5.40 5.53 15.62
CA LEU A 488 5.12 4.11 15.47
C LEU A 488 6.41 3.32 15.20
N ILE A 489 7.36 3.89 14.45
CA ILE A 489 8.68 3.27 14.21
C ILE A 489 9.41 3.05 15.54
N GLU A 490 9.48 4.07 16.40
CA GLU A 490 10.17 3.99 17.71
C GLU A 490 9.47 3.01 18.68
N ARG A 491 8.14 2.95 18.62
CA ARG A 491 7.35 2.09 19.50
C ARG A 491 7.28 0.64 19.02
N GLY A 492 7.45 0.40 17.73
CA GLY A 492 7.35 -0.92 17.10
C GLY A 492 8.33 -1.95 17.67
N ALA A 493 7.87 -3.17 17.91
CA ALA A 493 8.69 -4.31 18.27
C ALA A 493 9.19 -5.04 17.01
N VAL A 494 8.33 -5.21 16.01
CA VAL A 494 8.67 -5.79 14.71
C VAL A 494 8.30 -4.81 13.61
N LEU A 495 9.28 -4.40 12.81
CA LEU A 495 9.10 -3.55 11.64
C LEU A 495 9.03 -4.42 10.39
N HIS A 496 7.95 -4.30 9.63
CA HIS A 496 7.69 -5.15 8.48
C HIS A 496 7.84 -4.36 7.17
N PHE A 497 8.84 -4.74 6.36
CA PHE A 497 9.09 -4.22 5.01
C PHE A 497 8.14 -4.87 3.98
N ASN A 498 6.87 -5.01 4.35
CA ASN A 498 5.85 -5.54 3.46
C ASN A 498 5.68 -4.62 2.24
N GLY A 499 5.30 -5.21 1.10
CA GLY A 499 5.27 -4.52 -0.18
C GLY A 499 6.48 -4.85 -1.06
N ASN A 500 6.68 -4.07 -2.12
CA ASN A 500 7.64 -4.39 -3.18
C ASN A 500 9.03 -3.75 -2.96
N SER A 501 9.10 -2.65 -2.22
CA SER A 501 10.35 -1.91 -1.99
C SER A 501 11.14 -2.50 -0.80
N LYS A 502 11.68 -3.71 -0.99
CA LYS A 502 12.50 -4.38 0.03
C LYS A 502 13.84 -3.65 0.25
N PRO A 503 14.40 -3.66 1.46
CA PRO A 503 15.61 -2.89 1.78
C PRO A 503 16.88 -3.40 1.07
N TRP A 504 16.94 -4.69 0.75
CA TRP A 504 18.04 -5.30 -0.03
C TRP A 504 17.91 -5.09 -1.56
N LEU A 505 16.89 -4.37 -2.02
CA LEU A 505 16.69 -4.05 -3.44
C LEU A 505 17.02 -2.59 -3.72
N LYS A 506 17.42 -2.29 -4.96
CA LYS A 506 17.68 -0.91 -5.41
C LYS A 506 16.45 -0.02 -5.31
N ILE A 507 15.26 -0.59 -5.45
CA ILE A 507 13.96 0.09 -5.33
C ILE A 507 13.49 0.25 -3.87
N GLY A 508 14.30 -0.17 -2.89
CA GLY A 508 14.02 0.00 -1.46
C GLY A 508 13.87 1.47 -1.08
N ILE A 509 12.98 1.76 -0.13
CA ILE A 509 12.74 3.13 0.33
C ILE A 509 13.93 3.61 1.16
N GLU A 510 14.69 4.56 0.62
CA GLU A 510 15.99 4.99 1.16
C GLU A 510 15.97 5.33 2.65
N LYS A 511 14.97 6.09 3.11
CA LYS A 511 14.84 6.49 4.52
C LYS A 511 14.67 5.32 5.50
N TYR A 512 14.27 4.13 5.04
CA TYR A 512 14.05 2.96 5.91
C TYR A 512 15.16 1.93 5.81
N LYS A 513 16.01 1.98 4.77
CA LYS A 513 17.14 1.05 4.63
C LYS A 513 18.04 1.00 5.87
N PRO A 514 18.40 2.12 6.53
CA PRO A 514 19.25 2.08 7.72
C PRO A 514 18.69 1.23 8.88
N LEU A 515 17.36 1.07 8.96
CA LEU A 515 16.72 0.23 9.99
C LEU A 515 17.02 -1.26 9.80
N TRP A 516 17.26 -1.68 8.56
CA TRP A 516 17.59 -3.05 8.17
C TRP A 516 19.11 -3.26 8.06
N GLU A 517 19.81 -2.33 7.42
CA GLU A 517 21.26 -2.39 7.15
C GLU A 517 22.10 -2.49 8.43
N LYS A 518 21.65 -1.92 9.55
CA LYS A 518 22.35 -2.02 10.83
C LYS A 518 22.48 -3.45 11.39
N TYR A 519 21.72 -4.41 10.85
CA TYR A 519 21.79 -5.83 11.21
C TYR A 519 22.52 -6.68 10.16
N VAL A 520 23.06 -6.05 9.11
CA VAL A 520 23.88 -6.69 8.08
C VAL A 520 25.35 -6.50 8.42
N GLU A 521 26.08 -7.60 8.54
CA GLU A 521 27.51 -7.56 8.80
C GLU A 521 28.29 -7.34 7.51
N TYR A 522 28.29 -6.10 6.98
CA TYR A 522 28.99 -5.77 5.73
C TYR A 522 30.50 -6.02 5.78
N SER A 523 31.10 -6.17 6.96
CA SER A 523 32.51 -6.59 7.08
C SER A 523 32.73 -8.08 6.79
N HIS A 524 31.67 -8.89 6.73
CA HIS A 524 31.76 -10.32 6.48
C HIS A 524 32.42 -10.59 5.10
N PRO A 525 33.51 -11.39 5.03
CA PRO A 525 34.27 -11.58 3.79
C PRO A 525 33.45 -12.03 2.59
N LEU A 526 32.47 -12.92 2.79
CA LEU A 526 31.58 -13.37 1.72
C LEU A 526 30.67 -12.27 1.17
N LEU A 527 30.25 -11.30 2.00
CA LEU A 527 29.42 -10.19 1.57
C LEU A 527 30.26 -9.17 0.79
N GLN A 528 31.47 -8.86 1.26
CA GLN A 528 32.41 -7.99 0.53
C GLN A 528 32.77 -8.56 -0.86
N GLN A 529 33.06 -9.87 -0.94
CA GLN A 529 33.36 -10.55 -2.20
C GLN A 529 32.18 -10.60 -3.18
N CYS A 530 30.96 -10.40 -2.69
CA CYS A 530 29.74 -10.39 -3.49
C CYS A 530 29.17 -8.98 -3.69
N ASN A 531 29.94 -7.93 -3.40
CA ASN A 531 29.59 -6.55 -3.70
C ASN A 531 28.27 -6.09 -3.04
N PHE A 532 28.07 -6.47 -1.78
CA PHE A 532 27.11 -5.79 -0.91
C PHE A 532 27.80 -4.53 -0.40
N HIS A 533 27.64 -3.41 -1.10
CA HIS A 533 28.17 -2.10 -0.73
C HIS A 533 27.12 -1.02 -0.91
#